data_AF-A0A498LJY5-F1
#
_entry.id   AF-A0A498LJY5-F1
#
_cell.length_a   1.000
_cell.length_b   1.000
_cell.length_c   1.000
_cell.angle_alpha   90.00
_cell.angle_beta   90.00
_cell.angle_gamma   90.00
#
_symmetry.space_group_name_H-M   'P 1'
#
loop_
_entity.id
_entity.type
_entity.pdbx_description
1 polymer ?
#
loop_
_entity_poly.entity_id
_entity_poly.type
_entity_poly.pdbx_seq_one_letter_code
_entity_poly.pdbx_strand_id
1 'polypeptide(L)'
;MPPTRNTIRVDGVPPPPENALLYETVTVVEGSPILRDMVFSPDYQYIYLLSDKQVSRLPVESCSQYSSCKTCLGSGDPHCGWCVLHNKTNYTIKRLQALQTCLYFITDCQ
;
A
#
# COMPACT_ATOMS: atom_id res chain seq x y z
N MET A 1 5.95 -28.77 26.00
CA MET A 1 6.63 -28.80 24.69
C MET A 1 5.79 -29.65 23.73
N PRO A 2 5.16 -29.06 22.69
CA PRO A 2 4.57 -29.83 21.60
C PRO A 2 5.61 -30.08 20.47
N PRO A 3 5.46 -31.15 19.67
CA PRO A 3 6.49 -31.64 18.77
C PRO A 3 6.58 -30.83 17.47
N THR A 4 7.81 -30.62 17.00
CA THR A 4 8.16 -30.01 15.70
C THR A 4 7.74 -30.93 14.55
N ARG A 5 6.75 -30.52 13.76
CA ARG A 5 6.42 -31.17 12.47
C ARG A 5 7.38 -30.67 11.40
N ASN A 6 8.39 -31.46 11.08
CA ASN A 6 9.21 -31.27 9.90
C ASN A 6 8.45 -31.83 8.69
N THR A 7 7.87 -30.93 7.88
CA THR A 7 7.23 -31.30 6.61
C THR A 7 7.95 -30.54 5.50
N ILE A 8 8.76 -31.25 4.72
CA ILE A 8 9.33 -30.71 3.47
C ILE A 8 8.22 -30.78 2.43
N ARG A 9 7.70 -29.63 2.01
CA ARG A 9 6.71 -29.54 0.92
C ARG A 9 7.43 -29.36 -0.41
N VAL A 10 7.05 -30.21 -1.36
CA VAL A 10 7.65 -30.36 -2.70
C VAL A 10 7.21 -29.29 -3.72
N ASP A 11 6.31 -28.37 -3.35
CA ASP A 11 5.70 -27.45 -4.32
C ASP A 11 6.49 -26.16 -4.56
N GLY A 12 7.59 -25.90 -3.83
CA GLY A 12 8.48 -24.76 -4.11
C GLY A 12 7.82 -23.36 -4.02
N VAL A 13 6.53 -23.27 -3.71
CA VAL A 13 5.81 -22.04 -3.41
C VAL A 13 6.07 -21.74 -1.93
N PRO A 14 6.83 -20.69 -1.59
CA PRO A 14 6.92 -20.24 -0.22
C PRO A 14 5.50 -20.00 0.29
N PRO A 15 5.14 -20.40 1.53
CA PRO A 15 3.96 -19.82 2.14
C PRO A 15 4.07 -18.30 1.98
N PRO A 16 2.97 -17.57 1.69
CA PRO A 16 2.98 -16.13 1.80
C PRO A 16 3.66 -15.79 3.13
N PRO A 17 4.58 -14.82 3.19
CA PRO A 17 5.12 -14.40 4.47
C PRO A 17 3.92 -14.19 5.38
N GLU A 18 3.88 -14.85 6.53
CA GLU A 18 2.77 -14.75 7.49
C GLU A 18 2.48 -13.28 7.90
N ASN A 19 3.39 -12.37 7.51
CA ASN A 19 3.41 -10.93 7.78
C ASN A 19 3.25 -10.03 6.53
N ALA A 20 2.95 -10.55 5.33
CA ALA A 20 2.81 -9.73 4.13
C ALA A 20 1.48 -9.99 3.42
N LEU A 21 0.62 -8.97 3.39
CA LEU A 21 -0.66 -8.99 2.70
C LEU A 21 -0.57 -8.12 1.44
N LEU A 22 -0.94 -8.69 0.30
CA LEU A 22 -1.15 -7.91 -0.92
C LEU A 22 -2.41 -7.06 -0.74
N TYR A 23 -2.27 -5.74 -0.78
CA TYR A 23 -3.39 -4.82 -0.67
C TYR A 23 -3.86 -4.31 -2.05
N GLU A 24 -2.99 -4.25 -3.05
CA GLU A 24 -3.33 -3.70 -4.37
C GLU A 24 -2.50 -4.29 -5.52
N THR A 25 -3.12 -4.40 -6.70
CA THR A 25 -2.45 -4.66 -7.98
C THR A 25 -2.75 -3.53 -8.94
N VAL A 26 -1.71 -2.89 -9.50
CA VAL A 26 -1.86 -1.77 -10.44
C VAL A 26 -1.34 -2.18 -11.81
N THR A 27 -2.15 -1.96 -12.85
CA THR A 27 -1.73 -2.14 -14.25
C THR A 27 -0.89 -0.95 -14.70
N VAL A 28 0.36 -1.20 -15.12
CA VAL A 28 1.34 -0.14 -15.44
C VAL A 28 1.45 0.13 -16.95
N VAL A 29 1.62 -0.93 -17.75
CA VAL A 29 1.70 -0.87 -19.21
C VAL A 29 1.00 -2.10 -19.77
N GLU A 30 0.16 -1.93 -20.79
CA GLU A 30 -0.49 -3.06 -21.46
C GLU A 30 0.48 -3.77 -22.41
N GLY A 31 0.51 -5.11 -22.33
CA GLY A 31 1.22 -5.96 -23.28
C GLY A 31 2.75 -5.90 -23.26
N SER A 32 3.36 -5.12 -22.36
CA SER A 32 4.82 -5.02 -22.23
C SER A 32 5.28 -5.43 -20.83
N PRO A 33 6.31 -6.30 -20.69
CA PRO A 33 6.84 -6.66 -19.39
C PRO A 33 7.54 -5.46 -18.74
N ILE A 34 7.46 -5.39 -17.41
CA ILE A 34 8.20 -4.41 -16.62
C ILE A 34 9.65 -4.92 -16.46
N LEU A 35 10.61 -4.06 -16.78
CA LEU A 35 12.03 -4.34 -16.59
C LEU A 35 12.39 -4.37 -15.09
N ARG A 36 13.48 -5.06 -14.74
CA ARG A 36 13.88 -5.28 -13.34
C ARG A 36 14.32 -3.99 -12.64
N ASP A 37 14.72 -2.99 -13.39
CA ASP A 37 15.16 -1.72 -12.85
C ASP A 37 13.94 -0.91 -12.42
N MET A 38 13.83 -0.70 -11.10
CA MET A 38 12.82 0.13 -10.45
C MET A 38 13.51 1.05 -9.47
N VAL A 39 13.15 2.33 -9.49
CA VAL A 39 13.81 3.34 -8.66
C VAL A 39 12.77 4.26 -8.04
N PHE A 40 12.90 4.52 -6.74
CA PHE A 40 12.08 5.53 -6.07
C PHE A 40 12.55 6.94 -6.43
N SER A 41 11.63 7.88 -6.49
CA SER A 41 11.98 9.30 -6.48
C SER A 41 12.75 9.66 -5.20
N PRO A 42 13.59 10.69 -5.20
CA PRO A 42 14.36 11.09 -4.00
C PRO A 42 13.52 11.39 -2.76
N ASP A 43 12.26 11.79 -2.95
CA ASP A 43 11.27 12.07 -1.91
C ASP A 43 10.36 10.86 -1.60
N TYR A 44 10.61 9.70 -2.21
CA TYR A 44 9.84 8.46 -2.05
C TYR A 44 8.34 8.63 -2.32
N GLN A 45 7.93 9.62 -3.12
CA GLN A 45 6.54 9.85 -3.50
C GLN A 45 6.14 9.07 -4.75
N TYR A 46 7.12 8.73 -5.57
CA TYR A 46 6.91 8.03 -6.82
C TYR A 46 7.87 6.86 -6.96
N ILE A 47 7.45 5.87 -7.72
CA ILE A 47 8.31 4.81 -8.25
C ILE A 47 8.33 4.92 -9.78
N TYR A 48 9.54 4.85 -10.33
CA TYR A 48 9.76 4.83 -11.78
C TYR A 48 9.93 3.39 -12.22
N LEU A 49 9.08 2.97 -13.14
CA LEU A 49 9.05 1.64 -13.72
C LEU A 49 9.42 1.72 -15.19
N LEU A 50 10.38 0.90 -15.60
CA LEU A 50 10.86 0.83 -16.97
C LEU A 50 10.15 -0.29 -17.73
N SER A 51 9.79 -0.03 -18.98
CA SER A 51 9.36 -1.03 -19.95
C SER A 51 10.21 -0.90 -21.22
N ASP A 52 10.00 -1.76 -22.22
CA ASP A 52 10.81 -1.78 -23.45
C ASP A 52 10.91 -0.40 -24.14
N LYS A 53 9.81 0.38 -24.15
CA LYS A 53 9.73 1.65 -24.90
C LYS A 53 9.18 2.83 -24.11
N GLN A 54 8.88 2.65 -22.82
CA GLN A 54 8.25 3.67 -22.00
C GLN A 54 8.76 3.61 -20.56
N VAL A 55 8.83 4.78 -19.93
CA VAL A 55 9.03 4.94 -18.49
C VAL A 55 7.71 5.40 -17.89
N SER A 56 7.20 4.65 -16.91
CA SER A 56 5.97 4.98 -16.19
C SER A 56 6.32 5.48 -14.78
N ARG A 57 5.78 6.63 -14.41
CA ARG A 57 5.91 7.19 -13.06
C ARG A 57 4.62 6.93 -12.29
N LEU A 58 4.69 6.09 -11.27
CA LEU A 58 3.55 5.77 -10.42
C LEU A 58 3.69 6.40 -9.04
N PRO A 59 2.62 6.98 -8.47
CA PRO A 59 2.64 7.40 -7.07
C PRO A 59 2.70 6.17 -6.16
N VAL A 60 3.46 6.25 -5.06
CA VAL A 60 3.59 5.14 -4.08
C VAL A 60 2.28 4.88 -3.35
N GLU A 61 1.46 5.92 -3.21
CA GLU A 61 0.15 5.89 -2.56
C GLU A 61 -0.84 6.70 -3.37
N SER A 62 -2.12 6.34 -3.30
CA SER A 62 -3.17 7.07 -3.99
C SER A 62 -4.37 7.29 -3.08
N CYS A 63 -4.14 7.73 -1.84
CA CYS A 63 -5.20 7.84 -0.83
C CYS A 63 -6.38 8.73 -1.25
N SER A 64 -6.17 9.69 -2.16
CA SER A 64 -7.21 10.53 -2.77
C SER A 64 -8.25 9.75 -3.57
N GLN A 65 -7.97 8.48 -3.92
CA GLN A 65 -8.93 7.60 -4.60
C GLN A 65 -10.10 7.20 -3.70
N TYR A 66 -9.90 7.25 -2.38
CA TYR A 66 -10.95 6.97 -1.41
C TYR A 66 -11.73 8.25 -1.11
N SER A 67 -13.04 8.14 -0.92
CA SER A 67 -13.92 9.26 -0.56
C SER A 67 -14.63 9.05 0.78
N SER A 68 -14.50 7.87 1.38
CA SER A 68 -15.19 7.49 2.60
C SER A 68 -14.25 6.74 3.56
N CYS A 69 -14.56 6.80 4.85
CA CYS A 69 -13.79 6.08 5.86
C CYS A 69 -13.71 4.59 5.53
N LYS A 70 -14.86 3.97 5.21
CA LYS A 70 -14.95 2.54 4.94
C LYS A 70 -14.11 2.12 3.75
N THR A 71 -14.08 2.93 2.68
CA THR A 71 -13.23 2.63 1.53
C THR A 71 -11.75 2.86 1.80
N CYS A 72 -11.39 3.85 2.62
CA CYS A 72 -10.01 4.12 3.01
C CYS A 72 -9.43 3.06 3.95
N LEU A 73 -10.16 2.64 5.00
CA LEU A 73 -9.66 1.62 5.93
C LEU A 73 -9.83 0.20 5.36
N GLY A 74 -10.87 -0.01 4.56
CA GLY A 74 -11.13 -1.29 3.91
C GLY A 74 -10.16 -1.64 2.78
N SER A 75 -9.39 -0.68 2.27
CA SER A 75 -8.34 -0.97 1.27
C SER A 75 -7.15 -1.72 1.87
N GLY A 76 -6.92 -1.58 3.18
CA GLY A 76 -5.72 -2.11 3.83
C GLY A 76 -4.43 -1.44 3.36
N ASP A 77 -4.50 -0.28 2.70
CA ASP A 77 -3.32 0.48 2.25
C ASP A 77 -2.58 1.05 3.48
N PRO A 78 -1.34 0.59 3.78
CA PRO A 78 -0.59 1.03 4.95
C PRO A 78 -0.12 2.49 4.86
N HIS A 79 -0.24 3.13 3.69
CA HIS A 79 0.09 4.53 3.51
C HIS A 79 -1.10 5.44 3.79
N CYS A 80 -2.32 4.91 3.75
CA CYS A 80 -3.55 5.69 3.87
C CYS A 80 -4.19 5.55 5.25
N GLY A 81 -4.70 6.65 5.78
CA GLY A 81 -5.46 6.64 7.01
C GLY A 81 -6.55 7.71 7.03
N TRP A 82 -7.58 7.45 7.82
CA TRP A 82 -8.66 8.38 8.04
C TRP A 82 -8.36 9.25 9.26
N CYS A 83 -8.15 10.55 9.03
CA CYS A 83 -7.68 11.49 10.03
C CYS A 83 -8.82 12.31 10.64
N VAL A 84 -8.79 12.49 11.96
CA VAL A 84 -9.65 13.45 12.68
C VAL A 84 -8.93 14.79 12.83
N LEU A 85 -9.61 15.89 12.48
CA LEU A 85 -9.11 17.26 12.65
C LEU A 85 -9.64 17.88 13.96
N HIS A 86 -9.14 19.07 14.32
CA HIS A 86 -9.44 19.75 15.60
C HIS A 86 -10.93 19.88 15.92
N ASN A 87 -11.78 19.95 14.90
CA ASN A 87 -13.21 19.77 15.05
C ASN A 87 -13.52 18.28 14.84
N LYS A 88 -13.93 17.57 15.89
CA LYS A 88 -14.29 16.13 15.90
C LYS A 88 -15.40 15.71 14.92
N THR A 89 -15.90 16.64 14.11
CA THR A 89 -16.87 16.44 13.02
C THR A 89 -16.25 16.62 11.64
N ASN A 90 -14.97 16.97 11.55
CA ASN A 90 -14.23 17.17 10.32
C ASN A 90 -13.17 16.08 10.17
N TYR A 91 -13.27 15.35 9.05
CA TYR A 91 -12.43 14.22 8.75
C TYR A 91 -11.84 14.36 7.35
N THR A 92 -10.63 13.82 7.16
CA THR A 92 -9.97 13.82 5.87
C THR A 92 -9.06 12.60 5.73
N ILE A 93 -8.87 12.13 4.51
CA ILE A 93 -7.90 11.07 4.24
C ILE A 93 -6.52 11.70 4.20
N LYS A 94 -5.58 11.13 4.93
CA LYS A 94 -4.19 11.56 4.93
C LYS A 94 -3.25 10.38 4.78
N ARG A 95 -2.09 10.69 4.22
CA ARG A 95 -0.94 9.82 4.24
C ARG A 95 -0.42 9.65 5.67
N LEU A 96 -0.28 8.42 6.14
CA LEU A 96 0.22 8.07 7.46
C LEU A 96 1.70 8.47 7.69
N GLN A 97 2.48 8.69 6.63
CA GLN A 97 3.89 9.09 6.72
C GLN A 97 4.14 10.60 6.53
N ALA A 98 3.10 11.44 6.38
CA ALA A 98 3.23 12.90 6.19
C ALA A 98 2.60 13.74 7.32
N LEU A 99 2.56 13.20 8.54
CA LEU A 99 1.66 13.67 9.59
C LEU A 99 2.26 14.72 10.52
N GLN A 100 2.13 16.00 10.16
CA GLN A 100 2.23 17.11 11.12
C GLN A 100 0.88 17.80 11.41
N THR A 101 -0.18 17.46 10.68
CA THR A 101 -1.50 18.14 10.79
C THR A 101 -2.64 17.25 11.27
N CYS A 102 -2.39 15.98 11.58
CA CYS A 102 -3.42 15.06 12.05
C CYS A 102 -3.41 14.94 13.57
N LEU A 103 -4.57 14.94 14.22
CA LEU A 103 -4.65 14.68 15.67
C LEU A 103 -4.49 13.21 15.98
N TYR A 104 -5.26 12.37 15.29
CA TYR A 104 -5.18 10.92 15.37
C TYR A 104 -5.86 10.26 14.16
N PHE A 105 -5.47 9.02 13.90
CA PHE A 105 -6.07 8.15 12.89
C PHE A 105 -7.11 7.25 13.53
N ILE A 106 -8.24 7.07 12.85
CA ILE A 106 -9.21 6.06 13.24
C ILE A 106 -8.89 4.73 12.57
N THR A 107 -9.09 3.66 13.32
CA THR A 107 -8.88 2.27 12.89
C THR A 107 -10.20 1.55 12.59
N ASP A 108 -11.34 2.17 12.94
CA ASP A 108 -12.68 1.66 12.69
C ASP A 108 -13.61 2.80 12.25
N CYS A 109 -14.46 2.51 11.27
CA CYS A 109 -15.43 3.42 10.67
C CYS A 109 -16.84 3.09 11.17
N GLN A 110 -17.13 3.52 12.39
CA GLN A 110 -18.44 3.35 13.02
C GLN A 110 -19.52 4.19 12.31
#